data_AF-A0A538CWK4-F1
#
_entry.id   AF-A0A538CWK4-F1
#
_cell.length_a   1.000
_cell.length_b   1.000
_cell.length_c   1.000
_cell.angle_alpha   90.00
_cell.angle_beta   90.00
_cell.angle_gamma   90.00
#
_symmetry.space_group_name_H-M   'P 1'
#
loop_
_entity.id
_entity.type
_entity.pdbx_description
1 polymer ?
#
loop_
_entity_poly.entity_id
_entity_poly.type
_entity_poly.pdbx_seq_one_letter_code
_entity_poly.pdbx_strand_id
1 'polypeptide(L)' 'MLLPEVRSAGPDTLIITDGFSCRSQIAHGSERKALHLAQVIQLALRGDQAVPRTYPERAYAGRHRTYAA' A
#
# COMPACT_ATOMS: atom_id res chain seq x y z
N MET A 1 -7.03 17.00 5.41
CA MET A 1 -8.10 16.12 4.89
C MET A 1 -7.45 15.12 3.96
N LEU A 2 -7.36 13.82 4.32
CA LEU A 2 -6.51 12.84 3.65
C LEU A 2 -7.25 11.99 2.58
N LEU A 3 -8.51 11.62 2.86
CA LEU A 3 -9.23 10.63 2.06
C LEU A 3 -9.61 11.08 0.63
N PRO A 4 -9.94 12.35 0.33
CA PRO A 4 -10.22 12.76 -1.04
C PRO A 4 -9.02 12.52 -1.97
N GLU A 5 -7.82 12.92 -1.56
CA GLU A 5 -6.60 12.72 -2.34
C GLU A 5 -6.28 11.24 -2.55
N VAL A 6 -6.46 10.43 -1.50
CA VAL A 6 -6.24 8.98 -1.57
C VAL A 6 -7.21 8.30 -2.54
N ARG A 7 -8.46 8.78 -2.62
CA ARG A 7 -9.46 8.25 -3.55
C ARG A 7 -9.22 8.70 -5.00
N SER A 8 -8.68 9.90 -5.18
CA SER A 8 -8.31 10.44 -6.50
C SER A 8 -6.98 9.89 -7.03
N ALA A 9 -6.17 9.26 -6.17
CA ALA A 9 -4.87 8.70 -6.56
C ALA A 9 -5.03 7.63 -7.66
N GLY A 10 -4.24 7.78 -8.73
CA GLY A 10 -4.25 6.88 -9.87
C GLY A 10 -3.95 5.42 -9.48
N PRO A 11 -4.40 4.45 -10.29
CA PRO A 11 -4.18 3.04 -10.00
C PRO A 11 -2.70 2.67 -9.88
N ASP A 12 -1.81 3.34 -10.60
CA ASP A 12 -0.35 3.16 -10.58
C ASP A 12 0.35 3.96 -9.47
N THR A 13 -0.37 4.84 -8.76
CA THR A 13 0.21 5.72 -7.74
C THR A 13 0.49 4.96 -6.45
N LEU A 14 1.73 5.05 -5.95
CA LEU A 14 2.10 4.56 -4.61
C LEU A 14 1.56 5.50 -3.52
N ILE A 15 0.94 4.92 -2.48
CA ILE A 15 0.56 5.65 -1.27
C ILE A 15 1.45 5.15 -0.14
N ILE A 16 2.21 6.05 0.47
CA ILE A 16 3.22 5.72 1.48
C ILE A 16 2.88 6.45 2.78
N THR A 17 2.94 5.74 3.91
CA THR A 17 2.85 6.37 5.23
C THR A 17 3.58 5.54 6.29
N ASP A 18 4.33 6.23 7.14
CA ASP A 18 5.02 5.61 8.29
C ASP A 18 4.14 5.65 9.56
N GLY A 19 3.02 6.39 9.54
CA GLY A 19 2.12 6.53 10.68
C GLY A 19 1.01 5.48 10.71
N PHE A 20 0.80 4.84 11.87
CA PHE A 20 -0.31 3.90 12.09
C PHE A 20 -1.69 4.55 11.90
N SER A 21 -1.90 5.77 12.44
CA SER A 21 -3.19 6.47 12.35
C SER A 21 -3.62 6.72 10.90
N CYS A 22 -2.73 7.27 10.07
CA CYS A 22 -3.00 7.51 8.65
C CYS A 22 -3.25 6.20 7.89
N ARG A 23 -2.48 5.15 8.18
CA ARG A 23 -2.67 3.83 7.58
C ARG A 23 -4.05 3.26 7.90
N SER A 24 -4.48 3.33 9.15
CA SER A 24 -5.79 2.85 9.58
C SER A 24 -6.94 3.65 8.97
N GLN A 25 -6.81 4.98 8.89
CA GLN A 25 -7.80 5.83 8.22
C GLN A 25 -7.94 5.48 6.73
N ILE A 26 -6.83 5.28 6.02
CA ILE A 26 -6.83 4.89 4.61
C ILE A 26 -7.47 3.51 4.42
N ALA A 27 -7.11 2.54 5.26
CA ALA A 27 -7.61 1.18 5.18
C ALA A 27 -9.12 1.08 5.47
N HIS A 28 -9.66 1.90 6.37
CA HIS A 28 -11.10 1.95 6.64
C HIS A 28 -11.87 2.86 5.68
N GLY A 29 -11.21 3.87 5.10
CA GLY A 29 -11.87 4.94 4.34
C GLY A 29 -11.72 4.86 2.82
N SER A 30 -11.00 3.86 2.29
CA SER A 30 -10.76 3.68 0.86
C SER A 30 -10.44 2.21 0.51
N GLU A 31 -10.52 1.88 -0.78
CA GLU A 31 -10.06 0.57 -1.29
C GLU A 31 -8.53 0.48 -1.46
N ARG A 32 -7.83 1.61 -1.30
CA ARG A 32 -6.37 1.69 -1.38
C ARG A 32 -5.75 1.24 -0.07
N LYS A 33 -4.51 0.72 -0.14
CA LYS A 33 -3.70 0.45 1.05
C LYS A 33 -2.40 1.23 1.00
N ALA A 34 -2.09 1.92 2.10
CA ALA A 34 -0.80 2.59 2.24
C ALA A 34 0.31 1.58 2.58
N LEU A 35 1.45 1.72 1.92
CA LEU A 35 2.67 0.96 2.19
C LEU A 35 3.54 1.68 3.23
N HIS A 36 4.33 0.91 3.98
CA HIS A 36 5.43 1.42 4.79
C HIS A 36 6.63 1.73 3.89
N LEU A 37 7.47 2.71 4.25
CA LEU A 37 8.66 3.03 3.46
C LEU A 37 9.54 1.79 3.19
N ALA A 38 9.76 0.96 4.21
CA ALA A 38 10.51 -0.30 4.06
C ALA A 38 9.89 -1.28 3.03
N GLN A 39 8.56 -1.31 2.89
CA GLN A 39 7.89 -2.13 1.88
C GLN A 39 8.18 -1.58 0.47
N VAL A 40 8.18 -0.26 0.31
CA VAL A 40 8.51 0.39 -0.98
C VAL A 40 9.96 0.14 -1.37
N ILE A 41 10.90 0.27 -0.44
CA ILE A 41 12.31 -0.08 -0.67
C ILE A 41 12.43 -1.55 -1.09
N GLN A 42 11.72 -2.46 -0.42
CA GLN A 42 11.72 -3.87 -0.79
C GLN A 42 11.15 -4.13 -2.20
N LEU A 43 10.12 -3.38 -2.64
CA LEU A 43 9.63 -3.47 -4.02
C LEU A 43 10.70 -3.02 -5.01
N ALA A 44 11.38 -1.90 -4.73
CA ALA A 44 12.46 -1.40 -5.59
C ALA A 44 13.62 -2.42 -5.73
N LEU A 45 13.98 -3.10 -4.63
CA LEU A 45 15.03 -4.12 -4.63
C LEU A 45 14.65 -5.40 -5.40
N ARG A 46 13.36 -5.70 -5.57
CA ARG A 46 12.89 -6.87 -6.34
C ARG A 46 12.89 -6.66 -7.85
N GLY A 47 12.98 -5.40 -8.30
CA GLY A 47 12.91 -5.04 -9.72
C GLY A 47 11.48 -4.96 -10.28
N ASP A 48 11.33 -4.24 -11.40
CA ASP A 48 10.04 -3.83 -11.97
C ASP A 48 9.13 -5.00 -12.36
N GLN A 49 9.70 -6.15 -12.73
CA GLN A 49 8.93 -7.32 -13.18
C GLN A 49 8.12 -8.00 -12.06
N ALA A 50 8.51 -7.80 -10.80
CA ALA A 50 7.89 -8.44 -9.64
C ALA A 50 6.80 -7.58 -8.97
N VAL A 51 6.60 -6.33 -9.45
CA VAL A 51 5.68 -5.36 -8.85
C VAL A 51 4.51 -5.09 -9.79
N PRO A 52 3.26 -5.26 -9.35
CA PRO A 52 2.11 -4.88 -10.16
C PRO A 52 2.15 -3.39 -10.52
N ARG A 53 2.04 -3.07 -11.81
CA ARG A 53 1.96 -1.67 -12.28
C ARG A 53 0.69 -0.97 -11.85
N THR A 54 -0.37 -1.73 -11.61
CA THR A 54 -1.67 -1.25 -11.15
C THR A 54 -1.92 -1.79 -9.74
N TYR A 55 -2.25 -0.89 -8.83
CA TYR A 55 -2.38 -1.11 -7.39
C TYR A 55 -1.14 -1.80 -6.81
N PRO A 56 0.03 -1.13 -6.83
CA PRO A 56 1.31 -1.70 -6.39
C PRO A 56 1.27 -2.23 -4.94
N GLU A 57 0.39 -1.70 -4.10
CA GLU A 57 0.15 -2.20 -2.74
C GLU A 57 -0.32 -3.68 -2.69
N ARG A 58 -0.87 -4.21 -3.79
CA ARG A 58 -1.35 -5.59 -3.87
C ARG A 58 -0.22 -6.62 -3.84
N ALA A 59 1.03 -6.21 -4.09
CA ALA A 59 2.21 -7.03 -3.87
C ALA A 59 2.35 -7.54 -2.41
N TYR A 60 1.65 -6.90 -1.46
CA TYR A 60 1.63 -7.27 -0.04
C TYR A 60 0.31 -7.86 0.45
N ALA A 61 -0.75 -7.91 -0.38
CA ALA A 61 -2.08 -8.35 0.04
C ALA A 61 -2.12 -9.81 0.52
N GLY A 62 -1.26 -10.68 -0.01
CA GLY A 62 -1.17 -12.10 0.38
C GLY A 62 -0.35 -12.39 1.65
N ARG A 63 0.38 -11.41 2.20
CA ARG A 63 1.30 -11.64 3.35
C ARG A 63 0.64 -11.53 4.73
N HIS A 64 -0.66 -11.23 4.80
CA HIS A 64 -1.39 -11.02 6.06
C HIS A 64 -2.15 -12.26 6.58
N ARG A 65 -1.91 -13.47 6.07
CA ARG A 65 -2.63 -14.70 6.49
C ARG A 65 -1.77 -15.78 7.17
N THR A 66 -0.74 -15.42 7.91
CA THR A 66 -0.02 -16.38 8.78
C THR A 66 0.22 -15.77 10.17
N TYR A 67 -0.87 -15.58 10.90
CA TYR A 67 -0.87 -15.57 12.36
C TYR A 67 -2.25 -16.06 12.84
N ALA A 68 -2.63 -17.26 12.39
CA ALA A 68 -3.66 -18.05 13.05
C ALA A 68 -2.89 -19.12 13.80
N ALA A 69 -2.89 -19.00 15.13
CA ALA A 69 -2.50 -20.06 16.05
C ALA A 69 -3.51 -21.23 15.94
#